data_AF-A0A5U4X929-F1
#
_entry.id   AF-A0A5U4X929-F1
#
_cell.length_a   1.000
_cell.length_b   1.000
_cell.length_c   1.000
_cell.angle_alpha   90.00
_cell.angle_beta   90.00
_cell.angle_gamma   90.00
#
_symmetry.space_group_name_H-M   'P 1'
#
loop_
_entity.id
_entity.type
_entity.pdbx_description
1 polymer ?
#
loop_
_entity_poly.entity_id
_entity_poly.type
_entity_poly.pdbx_seq_one_letter_code
_entity_poly.pdbx_strand_id
1 'polypeptide(L)'
;MFTLPSSGAIAVYIGMCMEQILTKRRYFDIGLQIEELLYSGVFKAGERLPAERELSERFQTSRTTIREAIIMLELKGVVEVKQGAGTYFIDSLEKINQKALLPYSDIGPFELLQARQVIESNITGFAATQIRFNELKQLKRIIEQQEKQIGGDSDK
;
A
#
# COMPACT_ATOMS: atom_id res chain seq x y z
N MET A 1 -43.86 -21.12 -0.18
CA MET A 1 -44.48 -19.91 0.39
C MET A 1 -43.53 -19.40 1.48
N PHE A 2 -42.51 -18.61 1.10
CA PHE A 2 -41.56 -18.04 2.06
C PHE A 2 -42.14 -16.72 2.56
N THR A 3 -42.54 -16.69 3.82
CA THR A 3 -43.02 -15.47 4.48
C THR A 3 -41.82 -14.53 4.67
N LEU A 4 -41.86 -13.38 4.00
CA LEU A 4 -40.88 -12.32 4.20
C LEU A 4 -40.95 -11.84 5.66
N PRO A 5 -39.81 -11.68 6.35
CA PRO A 5 -39.80 -11.14 7.70
C PRO A 5 -40.33 -9.70 7.68
N SER A 6 -41.04 -9.32 8.74
CA SER A 6 -41.65 -7.99 8.87
C SER A 6 -40.62 -6.87 8.62
N SER A 7 -41.09 -5.78 7.99
CA SER A 7 -40.27 -4.64 7.55
C SER A 7 -39.35 -4.06 8.64
N GLY A 8 -39.70 -4.23 9.92
CA GLY A 8 -38.86 -3.84 11.06
C GLY A 8 -37.56 -4.65 11.21
N ALA A 9 -37.55 -5.93 10.86
CA ALA A 9 -36.35 -6.77 10.96
C ALA A 9 -35.29 -6.39 9.92
N ILE A 10 -35.72 -5.96 8.73
CA ILE A 10 -34.82 -5.47 7.67
C ILE A 10 -34.20 -4.13 8.07
N ALA A 11 -34.96 -3.23 8.70
CA ALA A 11 -34.44 -1.96 9.20
C ALA A 11 -33.40 -2.14 10.32
N VAL A 12 -33.59 -3.11 11.23
CA VAL A 12 -32.61 -3.44 12.27
C VAL A 12 -31.35 -4.06 11.67
N TYR A 13 -31.48 -4.97 10.70
CA TYR A 13 -30.33 -5.62 10.08
C TYR A 13 -29.50 -4.66 9.22
N ILE A 14 -30.15 -3.75 8.48
CA ILE A 14 -29.50 -2.67 7.74
C ILE A 14 -28.87 -1.66 8.70
N GLY A 15 -29.54 -1.33 9.81
CA GLY A 15 -28.98 -0.49 10.88
C GLY A 15 -27.71 -1.09 11.49
N MET A 16 -27.73 -2.37 11.87
CA MET A 16 -26.56 -3.09 12.40
C MET A 16 -25.45 -3.24 11.37
N CYS A 17 -25.76 -3.54 10.10
CA CYS A 17 -24.75 -3.60 9.03
C CYS A 17 -24.13 -2.23 8.73
N MET A 18 -24.91 -1.15 8.77
CA MET A 18 -24.39 0.22 8.61
C MET A 18 -23.50 0.64 9.79
N GLU A 19 -23.87 0.27 11.01
CA GLU A 19 -23.07 0.55 12.21
C GLU A 19 -21.72 -0.20 12.22
N GLN A 20 -21.67 -1.40 11.62
CA GLN A 20 -20.45 -2.18 11.44
C GLN A 20 -19.53 -1.68 10.30
N ILE A 21 -20.08 -1.03 9.27
CA ILE A 21 -19.29 -0.49 8.14
C ILE A 21 -18.64 0.85 8.51
N LEU A 22 -19.26 1.67 9.35
CA LEU A 22 -18.76 2.99 9.74
C LEU A 22 -17.62 2.95 10.77
N THR A 23 -17.61 1.95 11.65
CA THR A 23 -16.51 1.76 12.62
C THR A 23 -15.21 1.31 11.95
N LYS A 24 -15.29 0.63 10.81
CA LYS A 24 -14.13 0.10 10.06
C LYS A 24 -13.31 1.17 9.31
N ARG A 25 -13.70 2.45 9.32
CA ARG A 25 -12.96 3.55 8.68
C ARG A 25 -12.20 4.47 9.64
N ARG A 26 -12.57 4.52 10.92
CA ARG A 26 -12.00 5.51 11.85
C ARG A 26 -10.48 5.35 12.04
N TYR A 27 -9.98 4.12 12.12
CA TYR A 27 -8.53 3.90 12.21
C TYR A 27 -7.80 4.30 10.92
N PHE A 28 -8.46 4.18 9.77
CA PHE A 28 -7.88 4.53 8.47
C PHE A 28 -7.71 6.05 8.35
N ASP A 29 -8.75 6.81 8.68
CA ASP A 29 -8.70 8.27 8.67
C ASP A 29 -7.65 8.81 9.65
N ILE A 30 -7.56 8.22 10.84
CA ILE A 30 -6.54 8.57 11.84
C ILE A 30 -5.14 8.18 11.37
N GLY A 31 -4.99 7.03 10.70
CA GLY A 31 -3.72 6.62 10.10
C GLY A 31 -3.21 7.62 9.08
N LEU A 32 -4.08 8.13 8.21
CA LEU A 32 -3.73 9.17 7.23
C LEU A 32 -3.31 10.48 7.90
N GLN A 33 -4.01 10.92 8.96
CA GLN A 33 -3.62 12.13 9.70
C GLN A 33 -2.26 11.99 10.39
N ILE A 34 -1.97 10.82 10.96
CA ILE A 34 -0.66 10.53 11.56
C ILE A 34 0.42 10.54 10.48
N GLU A 35 0.16 9.96 9.30
CA GLU A 35 1.07 9.96 8.16
C GLU A 35 1.39 11.38 7.67
N GLU A 36 0.37 12.23 7.51
CA GLU A 36 0.57 13.64 7.16
C GLU A 36 1.46 14.38 8.17
N LEU A 37 1.26 14.12 9.47
CA LEU A 37 2.09 14.71 10.52
C LEU A 37 3.54 14.21 10.48
N LEU A 38 3.76 12.94 10.13
CA LEU A 38 5.12 12.41 9.95
C LEU A 38 5.82 13.10 8.77
N TYR A 39 5.11 13.31 7.66
CA TYR A 39 5.67 13.97 6.46
C TYR A 39 5.70 15.51 6.54
N SER A 40 5.02 16.12 7.52
CA SER A 40 5.05 17.57 7.74
C SER A 40 6.42 18.12 8.19
N GLY A 41 7.41 17.25 8.40
CA GLY A 41 8.76 17.60 8.82
C GLY A 41 8.92 17.79 10.33
N VAL A 42 7.87 17.54 11.11
CA VAL A 42 7.90 17.55 12.58
C VAL A 42 8.70 16.36 13.14
N PHE A 43 8.74 15.24 12.42
CA PHE A 43 9.47 14.05 12.80
C PHE A 43 10.60 13.74 11.81
N LYS A 44 11.77 13.34 12.30
CA LYS A 44 12.87 12.87 11.46
C LYS A 44 12.78 11.38 11.22
N ALA A 45 13.26 10.92 10.07
CA ALA A 45 13.43 9.49 9.80
C ALA A 45 14.27 8.83 10.92
N GLY A 46 13.78 7.72 11.45
CA GLY A 46 14.37 7.01 12.60
C GLY A 46 13.98 7.55 13.97
N GLU A 47 13.18 8.62 14.04
CA GLU A 47 12.67 9.17 15.30
C GLU A 47 11.55 8.30 15.88
N ARG A 48 11.51 8.22 17.21
CA ARG A 48 10.49 7.46 17.94
C ARG A 48 9.19 8.25 17.99
N LEU A 49 8.10 7.62 17.56
CA LEU A 49 6.76 8.18 17.70
C LEU A 49 6.33 8.24 19.19
N PRO A 50 5.44 9.18 19.55
CA PRO A 50 4.80 9.19 20.86
C PRO A 50 4.13 7.85 21.17
N ALA A 51 4.02 7.51 22.45
CA ALA A 51 3.38 6.27 22.87
C ALA A 51 1.90 6.23 22.43
N GLU A 52 1.34 5.03 22.23
CA GLU A 52 -0.08 4.85 21.83
C GLU A 52 -1.05 5.62 22.73
N ARG A 53 -0.74 5.70 24.03
CA ARG A 53 -1.51 6.47 25.00
C ARG A 53 -1.54 7.96 24.66
N GLU A 54 -0.40 8.56 24.39
CA GLU A 54 -0.31 9.98 24.05
C GLU A 54 -1.00 10.27 22.71
N LEU A 55 -0.84 9.38 21.73
CA LEU A 55 -1.56 9.48 20.46
C LEU A 55 -3.07 9.38 20.68
N SER A 56 -3.54 8.49 21.55
CA SER A 56 -4.98 8.37 21.84
C SER A 56 -5.56 9.65 22.45
N GLU A 57 -4.79 10.33 23.31
CA GLU A 57 -5.18 11.61 23.93
C GLU A 57 -5.17 12.76 22.90
N ARG A 58 -4.15 12.83 22.04
CA ARG A 58 -4.03 13.88 20.99
C ARG A 58 -5.11 13.79 19.93
N PHE A 59 -5.41 12.58 19.45
CA PHE A 59 -6.42 12.33 18.41
C PHE A 59 -7.81 12.05 18.98
N GLN A 60 -7.99 12.17 20.30
CA GLN A 60 -9.26 11.97 21.01
C GLN A 60 -9.98 10.66 20.61
N THR A 61 -9.23 9.57 20.48
CA THR A 61 -9.73 8.28 20.01
C THR A 61 -9.37 7.15 20.96
N SER A 62 -9.91 5.95 20.72
CA SER A 62 -9.60 4.78 21.53
C SER A 62 -8.17 4.27 21.25
N ARG A 63 -7.53 3.68 22.27
CA ARG A 63 -6.22 3.03 22.09
C ARG A 63 -6.26 1.91 21.04
N THR A 64 -7.37 1.19 20.96
CA THR A 64 -7.59 0.15 19.94
C THR A 64 -7.53 0.73 18.53
N THR A 65 -8.15 1.89 18.32
CA THR A 65 -8.13 2.58 17.02
C THR A 65 -6.74 3.13 16.66
N ILE A 66 -6.01 3.67 17.64
CA ILE A 66 -4.59 4.06 17.42
C ILE A 66 -3.74 2.86 17.05
N ARG A 67 -3.93 1.74 17.73
CA ARG A 67 -3.18 0.51 17.45
C ARG A 67 -3.46 -0.01 16.04
N GLU A 68 -4.72 -0.02 15.61
CA GLU A 68 -5.10 -0.36 14.23
C GLU A 68 -4.48 0.61 13.20
N ALA A 69 -4.46 1.92 13.50
CA ALA A 69 -3.81 2.92 12.65
C ALA A 69 -2.29 2.69 12.55
N ILE A 70 -1.62 2.39 13.66
CA ILE A 70 -0.17 2.09 13.68
C ILE A 70 0.13 0.81 12.89
N ILE A 71 -0.69 -0.24 13.05
CA ILE A 71 -0.55 -1.48 12.26
C ILE A 71 -0.71 -1.17 10.77
N MET A 72 -1.70 -0.36 10.39
CA MET A 72 -1.88 0.08 9.00
C MET A 72 -0.63 0.82 8.48
N LEU A 73 -0.06 1.73 9.26
CA LEU A 73 1.17 2.46 8.89
C LEU A 73 2.40 1.54 8.81
N GLU A 74 2.49 0.52 9.66
CA GLU A 74 3.55 -0.49 9.63
C GLU A 74 3.45 -1.38 8.37
N LEU A 75 2.22 -1.75 8.00
CA LEU A 75 1.94 -2.47 6.76
C LEU A 75 2.30 -1.62 5.54
N LYS A 76 1.95 -0.32 5.53
CA LYS A 76 2.39 0.65 4.51
C LYS A 76 3.90 0.90 4.50
N GLY A 77 4.60 0.50 5.56
CA GLY A 77 6.04 0.68 5.71
C GLY A 77 6.46 2.10 6.14
N VAL A 78 5.52 2.93 6.58
CA VAL A 78 5.79 4.29 7.08
C VAL A 78 6.41 4.23 8.48
N VAL A 79 6.11 3.20 9.26
CA VAL A 79 6.66 3.00 10.61
C VAL A 79 7.12 1.56 10.83
N GLU A 80 7.96 1.34 11.84
CA GLU A 80 8.34 0.01 12.33
C GLU A 80 8.10 -0.09 13.82
N VAL A 81 7.40 -1.15 14.24
CA VAL A 81 7.14 -1.42 15.66
C VAL A 81 8.20 -2.38 16.17
N LYS A 82 9.03 -1.93 17.11
CA LYS A 82 9.99 -2.77 17.80
C LYS A 82 9.42 -3.17 19.15
N GLN A 83 9.20 -4.48 19.35
CA GLN A 83 8.61 -5.01 20.57
C GLN A 83 9.39 -4.53 21.81
N GLY A 84 8.70 -3.83 22.72
CA GLY A 84 9.30 -3.27 23.94
C GLY A 84 10.12 -1.98 23.77
N ALA A 85 10.50 -1.60 22.53
CA ALA A 85 11.29 -0.40 22.26
C ALA A 85 10.45 0.78 21.72
N GLY A 86 9.29 0.50 21.12
CA GLY A 86 8.35 1.52 20.62
C GLY A 86 8.24 1.54 19.10
N THR A 87 7.54 2.55 18.59
CA THR A 87 7.27 2.73 17.15
C THR A 87 8.21 3.80 16.60
N TYR A 88 8.85 3.52 15.46
CA TYR A 88 9.82 4.42 14.83
C TYR A 88 9.36 4.82 13.43
N PHE A 89 9.53 6.10 13.09
CA PHE A 89 9.25 6.60 11.74
C PHE A 89 10.30 6.07 10.77
N ILE A 90 9.87 5.44 9.68
CA ILE A 90 10.74 5.07 8.57
C ILE A 90 10.36 5.96 7.40
N ASP A 91 11.29 6.81 6.99
CA ASP A 91 11.15 7.57 5.75
C ASP A 91 11.34 6.60 4.58
N SER A 92 10.24 5.98 4.20
CA SER A 92 10.20 4.87 3.25
C SER A 92 10.13 5.34 1.81
N LEU A 93 10.78 6.45 1.41
CA LEU A 93 10.94 6.70 -0.03
C LEU A 93 11.56 5.48 -0.76
N GLU A 94 12.40 4.70 -0.07
CA GLU A 94 12.97 3.45 -0.62
C GLU A 94 12.06 2.20 -0.47
N LYS A 95 11.20 2.12 0.56
CA LYS A 95 10.30 0.95 0.77
C LYS A 95 8.88 1.15 0.28
N ILE A 96 8.42 2.37 0.02
CA ILE A 96 7.13 2.65 -0.63
C ILE A 96 7.10 1.96 -2.00
N ASN A 97 8.22 1.88 -2.72
CA ASN A 97 8.30 1.09 -3.95
C ASN A 97 8.11 -0.43 -3.77
N GLN A 98 8.32 -0.97 -2.55
CA GLN A 98 8.16 -2.42 -2.27
C GLN A 98 6.90 -2.76 -1.46
N LYS A 99 6.38 -1.82 -0.66
CA LYS A 99 5.22 -1.99 0.22
C LYS A 99 3.99 -1.17 -0.18
N ALA A 100 4.09 -0.23 -1.15
CA ALA A 100 2.92 0.32 -1.85
C ALA A 100 2.36 -0.64 -2.91
N LEU A 101 2.63 -1.94 -2.75
CA LEU A 101 1.61 -2.93 -3.03
C LEU A 101 0.42 -2.57 -2.14
N LEU A 102 -0.49 -1.80 -2.72
CA LEU A 102 -1.86 -1.60 -2.28
C LEU A 102 -2.44 -2.92 -1.75
N PRO A 103 -3.62 -2.95 -1.09
CA PRO A 103 -4.39 -4.17 -0.96
C PRO A 103 -4.72 -4.70 -2.38
N TYR A 104 -3.76 -5.41 -2.99
CA TYR A 104 -3.74 -5.90 -4.38
C TYR A 104 -4.53 -7.21 -4.46
N SER A 105 -5.61 -7.33 -3.67
CA SER A 105 -6.52 -8.46 -3.78
C SER A 105 -7.41 -8.37 -5.03
N ASP A 106 -7.53 -7.19 -5.65
CA ASP A 106 -8.47 -6.95 -6.75
C ASP A 106 -7.84 -6.60 -8.11
N ILE A 107 -6.51 -6.54 -8.22
CA ILE A 107 -5.86 -6.21 -9.50
C ILE A 107 -5.36 -7.49 -10.13
N GLY A 108 -6.12 -7.99 -11.09
CA GLY A 108 -5.79 -9.21 -11.82
C GLY A 108 -4.70 -9.01 -12.88
N PRO A 109 -4.20 -10.11 -13.45
CA PRO A 109 -3.22 -10.07 -14.54
C PRO A 109 -3.71 -9.26 -15.75
N PHE A 110 -5.02 -9.25 -16.00
CA PHE A 110 -5.60 -8.54 -17.14
C PHE A 110 -5.56 -7.03 -16.98
N GLU A 111 -5.91 -6.52 -15.81
CA GLU A 111 -5.85 -5.10 -15.47
C GLU A 111 -4.40 -4.60 -15.56
N LEU A 112 -3.44 -5.41 -15.10
CA LEU A 112 -2.02 -5.12 -15.22
C LEU A 112 -1.56 -5.09 -16.68
N LEU A 113 -1.98 -6.07 -17.49
CA LEU A 113 -1.65 -6.10 -18.93
C LEU A 113 -2.25 -4.91 -19.68
N GLN A 114 -3.49 -4.51 -19.36
CA GLN A 114 -4.11 -3.32 -19.94
C GLN A 114 -3.32 -2.05 -19.61
N ALA A 115 -2.91 -1.87 -18.35
CA ALA A 115 -2.08 -0.75 -17.95
C ALA A 115 -0.74 -0.73 -18.71
N ARG A 116 -0.07 -1.89 -18.84
CA ARG A 116 1.18 -2.01 -19.60
C ARG A 116 0.99 -1.64 -21.08
N GLN A 117 -0.08 -2.12 -21.72
CA GLN A 117 -0.34 -1.81 -23.13
C GLN A 117 -0.42 -0.30 -23.39
N VAL A 118 -1.06 0.45 -22.49
CA VAL A 118 -1.21 1.91 -22.60
C VAL A 118 0.12 2.63 -22.35
N ILE A 119 0.86 2.24 -21.31
CA ILE A 119 2.05 2.96 -20.86
C ILE A 119 3.30 2.57 -21.67
N GLU A 120 3.56 1.28 -21.82
CA GLU A 120 4.84 0.78 -22.37
C GLU A 120 4.98 1.08 -23.86
N SER A 121 3.89 1.02 -24.63
CA SER A 121 3.92 1.32 -26.07
C SER A 121 4.38 2.75 -26.34
N ASN A 122 3.84 3.70 -25.58
CA ASN A 122 4.20 5.12 -25.70
C ASN A 122 5.64 5.37 -25.27
N ILE A 123 6.06 4.79 -24.14
CA ILE A 123 7.44 4.91 -23.65
C ILE A 123 8.43 4.32 -24.66
N THR A 124 8.13 3.13 -25.19
CA THR A 124 9.00 2.44 -26.14
C THR A 124 9.13 3.21 -27.45
N GLY A 125 8.02 3.73 -27.97
CA GLY A 125 8.03 4.59 -29.15
C GLY A 125 8.88 5.84 -28.93
N PHE A 126 8.72 6.51 -27.79
CA PHE A 126 9.52 7.69 -27.46
C PHE A 126 11.01 7.34 -27.31
N ALA A 127 11.33 6.28 -26.58
CA ALA A 127 12.69 5.79 -26.40
C ALA A 127 13.38 5.45 -27.74
N ALA A 128 12.66 4.82 -28.67
CA ALA A 128 13.18 4.48 -29.99
C ALA A 128 13.61 5.71 -30.80
N THR A 129 12.95 6.86 -30.61
CA THR A 129 13.32 8.10 -31.30
C THR A 129 14.53 8.82 -30.68
N GLN A 130 14.84 8.54 -29.41
CA GLN A 130 15.88 9.26 -28.64
C GLN A 130 17.10 8.39 -28.31
N ILE A 131 17.06 7.09 -28.61
CA ILE A 131 18.09 6.14 -28.20
C ILE A 131 19.46 6.45 -28.82
N ARG A 132 20.51 6.47 -27.99
CA ARG A 132 21.89 6.64 -28.43
C ARG A 132 22.56 5.29 -28.69
N PHE A 133 23.63 5.30 -29.48
CA PHE A 133 24.35 4.09 -29.87
C PHE A 133 24.82 3.23 -28.67
N ASN A 134 25.31 3.87 -27.61
CA ASN A 134 25.76 3.18 -26.40
C ASN A 134 24.61 2.51 -25.63
N GLU A 135 23.44 3.15 -25.59
CA GLU A 135 22.23 2.64 -24.96
C GLU A 135 21.67 1.46 -25.76
N LEU A 136 21.68 1.53 -27.10
CA LEU A 136 21.30 0.42 -27.96
C LEU A 136 22.22 -0.80 -27.76
N LYS A 137 23.52 -0.58 -27.61
CA LYS A 137 24.49 -1.66 -27.31
C LYS A 137 24.23 -2.29 -25.94
N GLN A 138 23.87 -1.49 -24.94
CA GLN A 138 23.47 -2.00 -23.63
C GLN A 138 22.19 -2.82 -23.71
N LEU A 139 21.18 -2.35 -24.44
CA LEU A 139 19.91 -3.06 -24.63
C LEU A 139 20.13 -4.45 -25.27
N LYS A 140 20.98 -4.53 -26.31
CA LYS A 140 21.34 -5.82 -26.93
C LYS A 140 21.99 -6.79 -25.94
N ARG A 141 22.91 -6.31 -25.10
CA ARG A 141 23.55 -7.14 -24.07
C ARG A 141 22.54 -7.68 -23.06
N ILE A 142 21.55 -6.89 -22.69
CA ILE A 142 20.49 -7.31 -21.76
C ILE A 142 19.65 -8.44 -22.38
N ILE A 143 19.27 -8.31 -23.66
CA ILE A 143 18.51 -9.35 -24.38
C ILE A 143 19.34 -10.63 -24.49
N GLU A 144 20.62 -10.54 -24.86
CA GLU A 144 21.52 -11.70 -24.93
C GLU A 144 21.68 -12.39 -23.57
N GLN A 145 21.66 -11.65 -22.46
CA GLN A 145 21.68 -12.22 -21.11
C GLN A 145 20.38 -12.94 -20.77
N GLN A 146 19.23 -12.38 -21.16
CA GLN A 146 17.92 -13.00 -20.95
C GLN A 146 17.78 -14.31 -21.74
N GLU A 147 18.17 -14.33 -23.02
CA GLU A 147 18.13 -15.54 -23.86
C GLU A 147 18.96 -16.67 -23.25
N LYS A 148 20.14 -16.36 -22.70
CA LYS A 148 20.99 -17.36 -22.02
C LYS A 148 20.35 -17.92 -20.75
N GLN A 149 19.54 -17.12 -20.04
CA GLN A 149 18.84 -17.58 -18.84
C GLN A 149 17.63 -18.45 -19.18
N ILE A 150 16.93 -18.16 -20.28
CA ILE A 150 15.77 -18.92 -20.73
C ILE A 150 16.19 -20.26 -21.38
N GLY A 151 17.26 -20.27 -22.18
CA GLY A 151 17.75 -21.48 -22.86
C GLY A 151 18.48 -22.49 -21.95
N GLY A 152 18.81 -22.11 -20.71
CA GLY A 152 19.46 -23.00 -19.74
C GLY A 152 18.52 -23.95 -18.99
N ASP A 153 17.21 -23.78 -19.14
CA ASP A 153 16.19 -24.56 -18.40
C ASP A 153 15.56 -25.68 -19.25
N SER A 154 15.91 -25.77 -20.54
CA SER A 154 15.40 -26.77 -21.48
C SER A 154 16.22 -28.06 -21.59
N ASP A 155 17.25 -28.23 -20.74
CA ASP A 155 18.20 -29.37 -20.78
C ASP A 155 18.24 -30.18 -19.47
N LYS A 156 17.14 -30.21 -18.69
CA LYS A 156 16.96 -31.08 -17.52
C LYS A 156 15.64 -31.84 -17.53
#